data_AF-A0A849FXW8-F1
#
_entry.id   AF-A0A849FXW8-F1
#
_cell.length_a   1.000
_cell.length_b   1.000
_cell.length_c   1.000
_cell.angle_alpha   90.00
_cell.angle_beta   90.00
_cell.angle_gamma   90.00
#
_symmetry.space_group_name_H-M   'P 1'
#
loop_
_entity.id
_entity.type
_entity.pdbx_description
1 polymer ?
#
loop_
_entity_poly.entity_id
_entity_poly.type
_entity_poly.pdbx_seq_one_letter_code
_entity_poly.pdbx_strand_id
1 'polypeptide(L)' 'SPTGDLREAAANLFAMLRQIDQIASETGATTIAVSPIPEQGLGQAINDRLRRAAAPRA' A
#
# COMPACT_ATOMS: atom_id res chain seq x y z
N SER A 1 8.32 9.10 2.09
CA SER A 1 9.40 9.21 3.08
C SER A 1 10.64 9.75 2.38
N PRO A 2 11.36 10.74 2.95
CA PRO A 2 12.55 11.34 2.33
C PRO A 2 13.69 10.37 2.04
N THR A 3 13.71 9.19 2.67
CA THR A 3 14.75 8.16 2.44
C THR A 3 14.35 7.08 1.43
N GLY A 4 13.05 6.95 1.09
CA GLY A 4 12.58 5.89 0.19
C GLY A 4 12.86 4.47 0.69
N ASP A 5 13.04 4.26 2.01
CA ASP A 5 13.39 2.96 2.56
C ASP A 5 12.24 1.95 2.38
N LEU A 6 12.44 1.02 1.45
CA LEU A 6 11.48 -0.03 1.16
C LEU A 6 11.31 -1.01 2.33
N ARG A 7 12.28 -1.14 3.23
CA ARG A 7 12.16 -2.02 4.42
C ARG A 7 11.16 -1.47 5.40
N GLU A 8 11.25 -0.19 5.71
CA GLU A 8 10.27 0.51 6.54
C GLU A 8 8.88 0.45 5.89
N ALA A 9 8.79 0.69 4.58
CA ALA A 9 7.52 0.62 3.85
C ALA A 9 6.91 -0.78 3.93
N ALA A 10 7.69 -1.84 3.70
CA ALA A 10 7.21 -3.22 3.77
C ALA A 10 6.77 -3.62 5.18
N ALA A 11 7.53 -3.24 6.20
CA ALA A 11 7.23 -3.55 7.60
C ALA A 11 5.90 -2.92 8.05
N ASN A 12 5.62 -1.70 7.58
CA ASN A 12 4.44 -0.93 7.98
C ASN A 12 3.22 -1.13 7.07
N LEU A 13 3.37 -1.76 5.90
CA LEU A 13 2.36 -1.77 4.83
C LEU A 13 0.97 -2.19 5.32
N PHE A 14 0.85 -3.29 6.06
CA PHE A 14 -0.46 -3.77 6.51
C PHE A 14 -1.10 -2.89 7.58
N ALA A 15 -0.29 -2.30 8.46
CA ALA A 15 -0.80 -1.39 9.47
C ALA A 15 -1.34 -0.12 8.80
N MET A 16 -0.59 0.44 7.85
CA MET A 16 -1.00 1.61 7.08
C MET A 16 -2.25 1.34 6.24
N LEU A 17 -2.34 0.19 5.55
CA LEU A 17 -3.53 -0.17 4.76
C LEU A 17 -4.80 -0.23 5.64
N ARG A 18 -4.72 -0.84 6.84
CA ARG A 18 -5.86 -0.87 7.78
C ARG A 18 -6.28 0.52 8.25
N GLN A 19 -5.31 1.39 8.54
CA GLN A 19 -5.60 2.78 8.92
C GLN A 19 -6.29 3.53 7.79
N ILE A 20 -5.81 3.34 6.55
CA ILE A 20 -6.43 3.98 5.39
C ILE A 20 -7.84 3.42 5.15
N ASP A 21 -8.08 2.11 5.29
CA ASP A 21 -9.42 1.53 5.18
C ASP A 21 -10.40 2.16 6.18
N GLN A 22 -9.96 2.41 7.42
CA GLN A 22 -10.77 3.09 8.43
C GLN A 22 -11.09 4.53 7.99
N ILE A 23 -10.07 5.30 7.60
CA ILE A 23 -10.24 6.68 7.11
C ILE A 23 -11.18 6.71 5.90
N ALA A 24 -11.04 5.75 4.98
CA ALA A 24 -11.87 5.64 3.79
C ALA A 24 -13.34 5.38 4.16
N SER A 25 -13.61 4.53 5.15
CA SER A 25 -14.96 4.30 5.66
C SER A 25 -15.57 5.55 6.31
N GLU A 26 -14.78 6.37 6.98
CA GLU A 26 -15.25 7.60 7.65
C GLU A 26 -15.46 8.75 6.65
N THR A 27 -14.63 8.82 5.61
CA THR A 27 -14.63 9.91 4.62
C THR A 27 -15.45 9.60 3.37
N GLY A 28 -15.85 8.34 3.18
CA GLY A 28 -16.50 7.87 1.95
C GLY A 28 -15.53 7.70 0.77
N ALA A 29 -14.22 7.66 1.02
CA ALA A 29 -13.24 7.42 -0.04
C ALA A 29 -13.34 5.99 -0.56
N THR A 30 -13.27 5.83 -1.88
CA THR A 30 -13.39 4.52 -2.55
C THR A 30 -12.08 4.05 -3.16
N THR A 31 -11.03 4.88 -3.14
CA THR A 31 -9.76 4.63 -3.82
C THR A 31 -8.59 5.09 -2.96
N ILE A 32 -7.53 4.28 -2.92
CA ILE A 32 -6.25 4.61 -2.30
C ILE A 32 -5.23 4.82 -3.41
N ALA A 33 -4.67 6.03 -3.51
CA ALA A 33 -3.58 6.31 -4.44
C ALA A 33 -2.23 5.98 -3.78
N VAL A 34 -1.39 5.23 -4.50
CA VAL A 34 -0.05 4.85 -4.04
C VAL A 34 0.98 5.47 -4.98
N SER A 35 2.01 6.11 -4.43
CA SER A 35 3.13 6.62 -5.23
C SER A 35 3.87 5.47 -5.93
N PRO A 36 4.46 5.68 -7.12
CA PRO A 36 5.24 4.66 -7.80
C PRO A 36 6.35 4.07 -6.92
N ILE A 37 6.44 2.75 -6.86
CA ILE A 37 7.47 2.01 -6.12
C ILE A 37 8.36 1.28 -7.14
N PRO A 38 9.70 1.45 -7.11
CA PRO A 38 10.60 0.74 -8.01
C PRO A 38 10.41 -0.78 -7.96
N GLU A 39 10.30 -1.44 -9.12
CA GLU A 39 10.09 -2.90 -9.23
C GLU A 39 11.39 -3.71 -9.06
N GLN A 40 12.15 -3.41 -8.01
CA GLN A 40 13.43 -4.09 -7.72
C GLN A 40 13.51 -4.46 -6.24
N GLY A 41 14.12 -5.63 -5.97
CA GLY A 41 14.28 -6.15 -4.62
C GLY A 41 12.93 -6.19 -3.86
N LEU A 42 12.88 -5.51 -2.72
CA LEU A 42 11.68 -5.47 -1.87
C LEU A 42 10.49 -4.73 -2.51
N GLY A 43 10.76 -3.80 -3.43
CA GLY A 43 9.71 -3.05 -4.12
C GLY A 43 8.84 -3.94 -5.00
N GLN A 44 9.40 -4.99 -5.60
CA GLN A 44 8.64 -5.99 -6.36
C GLN A 44 7.62 -6.72 -5.46
N ALA A 45 8.02 -7.11 -4.25
CA ALA A 45 7.14 -7.78 -3.29
C ALA A 45 6.03 -6.85 -2.77
N ILE A 46 6.35 -5.57 -2.53
CA ILE A 46 5.36 -4.57 -2.15
C ILE A 46 4.33 -4.38 -3.27
N ASN A 47 4.79 -4.16 -4.50
CA ASN A 47 3.90 -3.98 -5.65
C ASN A 47 3.00 -5.20 -5.89
N ASP A 48 3.54 -6.41 -5.74
CA ASP A 48 2.74 -7.63 -5.80
C ASP A 48 1.63 -7.66 -4.74
N ARG A 49 1.94 -7.29 -3.48
CA ARG A 49 0.94 -7.27 -2.41
C ARG A 49 -0.14 -6.22 -2.66
N LEU A 50 0.23 -5.05 -3.17
CA LEU A 50 -0.70 -3.99 -3.54
C LEU A 50 -1.63 -4.43 -4.68
N ARG A 51 -1.09 -5.06 -5.74
CA ARG A 51 -1.89 -5.62 -6.83
C ARG A 51 -2.90 -6.65 -6.33
N ARG A 52 -2.48 -7.54 -5.43
CA ARG A 52 -3.39 -8.51 -4.79
C ARG A 52 -4.45 -7.85 -3.91
N ALA A 53 -4.13 -6.75 -3.24
CA ALA A 53 -5.09 -6.00 -2.43
C ALA A 53 -6.11 -5.22 -3.27
N ALA A 54 -5.70 -4.74 -4.44
CA ALA A 54 -6.53 -4.01 -5.40
C ALA A 54 -7.36 -4.91 -6.32
N ALA A 55 -7.09 -6.22 -6.34
CA ALA A 55 -7.87 -7.16 -7.13
C ALA A 55 -9.34 -7.16 -6.66
N PRO A 56 -10.32 -7.24 -7.60
CA PRO A 56 -11.73 -7.34 -7.25
C PRO A 56 -11.96 -8.49 -6.27
N ARG A 57 -12.67 -8.20 -5.18
CA ARG A 57 -13.17 -9.23 -4.27
C ARG A 57 -14.50 -9.70 -4.83
N ALA A 58 -14.52 -10.91 -5.40
CA ALA A 58 -15.74 -11.59 -5.85
C ALA A 58 -16.60 -12.03 -4.66
#